data_AF-A0A6G0XSI1-F1
#
_entry.id   AF-A0A6G0XSI1-F1
#
_cell.length_a   1.000
_cell.length_b   1.000
_cell.length_c   1.000
_cell.angle_alpha   90.00
_cell.angle_beta   90.00
_cell.angle_gamma   90.00
#
_symmetry.space_group_name_H-M   'P 1'
#
loop_
_entity.id
_entity.type
_entity.pdbx_description
1 polymer ?
#
loop_
_entity_poly.entity_id
_entity_poly.type
_entity_poly.pdbx_seq_one_letter_code
_entity_poly.pdbx_strand_id
1 'polypeptide(L)'
;MRISDSTFEELVCVVGPKIMRFPSWPDILSVGEALTATLRYLASGESMISIMYSFCIGKATVSKLIFQCCEVLWDTLNTKVCNVYSILCKL
;
A
#
# COMPACT_ATOMS: atom_id res chain seq x y z
N MET A 1 -0.05 -10.80 10.82
CA MET A 1 -0.10 -10.38 9.41
C MET A 1 0.51 -11.51 8.58
N ARG A 2 -0.26 -12.17 7.70
CA ARG A 2 0.19 -13.35 6.93
C ARG A 2 0.79 -12.93 5.58
N ILE A 3 1.89 -12.19 5.62
CA ILE A 3 2.75 -11.94 4.46
C ILE A 3 4.15 -12.35 4.90
N SER A 4 4.84 -13.16 4.10
CA SER A 4 6.24 -13.50 4.34
C SER A 4 7.11 -12.25 4.14
N ASP A 5 8.16 -12.09 4.94
CA ASP A 5 9.03 -10.90 4.91
C ASP A 5 9.55 -10.61 3.50
N SER A 6 9.94 -11.65 2.76
CA SER A 6 10.42 -11.53 1.38
C SER A 6 9.36 -10.97 0.41
N THR A 7 8.10 -11.36 0.58
CA THR A 7 7.00 -10.81 -0.24
C THR A 7 6.73 -9.36 0.11
N PHE A 8 6.87 -8.99 1.38
CA PHE A 8 6.72 -7.60 1.82
C PHE A 8 7.81 -6.70 1.23
N GLU A 9 9.07 -7.12 1.29
CA GLU A 9 10.20 -6.36 0.72
C GLU A 9 10.05 -6.17 -0.80
N GLU A 10 9.65 -7.22 -1.52
CA GLU A 10 9.40 -7.10 -2.96
C GLU A 10 8.27 -6.10 -3.25
N LEU A 11 7.21 -6.12 -2.44
CA LEU A 11 6.12 -5.15 -2.53
C LEU A 11 6.62 -3.73 -2.31
N VAL A 12 7.43 -3.51 -1.26
CA VAL A 12 8.02 -2.21 -0.95
C VAL A 12 8.90 -1.72 -2.10
N CYS A 13 9.70 -2.59 -2.71
CA CYS A 13 10.51 -2.25 -3.88
C CYS A 13 9.69 -1.83 -5.10
N VAL A 14 8.54 -2.46 -5.34
CA VAL A 14 7.68 -2.13 -6.49
C VAL A 14 6.81 -0.90 -6.21
N VAL A 15 6.28 -0.80 -5.00
CA VAL A 15 5.31 0.23 -4.59
C VAL A 15 6.03 1.51 -4.18
N GLY A 16 7.23 1.43 -3.60
CA GLY A 16 8.05 2.57 -3.19
C GLY A 16 8.30 3.62 -4.27
N PRO A 17 8.82 3.28 -5.45
CA PRO A 17 9.03 4.26 -6.51
C PRO A 17 7.72 4.85 -7.04
N LYS A 18 6.61 4.10 -7.00
CA LYS A 18 5.28 4.60 -7.40
C LYS A 18 4.71 5.58 -6.38
N ILE A 19 4.89 5.29 -5.09
CA ILE A 19 4.47 6.12 -3.96
C ILE A 19 5.28 7.42 -3.88
N MET A 20 6.59 7.34 -4.03
CA MET A 20 7.49 8.50 -3.94
C MET A 20 7.28 9.48 -5.10
N ARG A 21 6.61 9.04 -6.18
CA ARG A 21 6.24 9.90 -7.32
C ARG A 21 5.07 10.83 -7.00
N PHE A 22 4.33 10.62 -5.91
CA PHE A 22 3.25 11.52 -5.52
C PHE A 22 3.82 12.80 -4.87
N PRO A 23 3.54 13.99 -5.42
CA PRO A 23 4.06 15.25 -4.87
C PRO A 23 3.49 15.59 -3.49
N SER A 24 2.38 14.95 -3.13
CA SER A 24 1.67 15.13 -1.85
C SER A 24 2.10 14.11 -0.79
N TRP A 25 3.13 13.31 -1.05
CA TRP A 25 3.57 12.29 -0.11
C TRP A 25 4.12 12.94 1.16
N PRO A 26 3.61 12.61 2.34
CA PRO A 26 4.11 13.17 3.58
C PRO A 26 5.52 12.64 3.87
N ASP A 27 6.48 13.54 4.09
CA ASP A 27 7.86 13.23 4.52
C ASP A 27 7.92 12.56 5.92
N ILE A 28 6.77 12.43 6.56
CA ILE A 28 6.58 11.97 7.94
C ILE A 28 6.76 10.45 8.06
N LEU A 29 6.60 9.69 6.96
CA LEU A 29 6.53 8.24 7.03
C LEU A 29 7.34 7.56 5.92
N SER A 30 8.10 6.54 6.29
CA SER A 30 8.78 5.68 5.32
C SER A 30 7.77 4.89 4.49
N VAL A 31 8.12 4.56 3.24
CA VAL A 31 7.28 3.73 2.36
C VAL A 31 6.85 2.44 3.04
N GLY A 32 7.76 1.77 3.75
CA GLY A 32 7.46 0.51 4.46
C GLY A 32 6.44 0.67 5.58
N GLU A 33 6.53 1.77 6.35
CA GLU A 33 5.56 2.08 7.40
C GLU A 33 4.18 2.40 6.82
N ALA A 34 4.13 3.15 5.72
CA ALA A 34 2.88 3.47 5.03
C ALA A 34 2.20 2.21 4.46
N LEU A 35 3.00 1.32 3.88
CA LEU A 35 2.52 0.03 3.39
C LEU A 35 2.03 -0.84 4.55
N THR A 36 2.74 -0.84 5.68
CA THR A 36 2.33 -1.56 6.89
C THR A 36 0.99 -1.05 7.43
N ALA A 37 0.81 0.27 7.50
CA ALA A 37 -0.45 0.90 7.90
C ALA A 37 -1.59 0.46 6.97
N THR A 38 -1.38 0.55 5.65
CA THR A 38 -2.38 0.19 4.65
C THR A 38 -2.73 -1.29 4.68
N LEU A 39 -1.75 -2.17 4.82
CA LEU A 39 -2.03 -3.60 4.91
C LEU A 39 -2.68 -3.96 6.25
N ARG A 40 -2.39 -3.24 7.35
CA ARG A 40 -3.10 -3.40 8.62
C ARG A 40 -4.56 -2.97 8.48
N TYR A 41 -4.83 -1.88 7.75
CA TYR A 41 -6.19 -1.46 7.38
C TYR A 41 -6.92 -2.56 6.61
N LEU A 42 -6.31 -3.10 5.54
CA LEU A 42 -6.94 -4.07 4.65
C LEU A 42 -7.10 -5.46 5.29
N ALA A 43 -6.07 -5.95 5.99
CA ALA A 43 -6.06 -7.30 6.53
C ALA A 43 -6.81 -7.43 7.86
N SER A 44 -6.80 -6.37 8.68
CA SER A 44 -7.41 -6.38 10.01
C SER A 44 -8.77 -5.69 10.04
N GLY A 45 -9.15 -4.96 8.98
CA GLY A 45 -10.38 -4.16 8.96
C GLY A 45 -10.37 -3.00 9.96
N GLU A 46 -9.18 -2.59 10.40
CA GLU A 46 -8.99 -1.52 11.37
C GLU A 46 -9.54 -0.20 10.81
N SER A 47 -10.19 0.61 11.64
CA SER A 47 -10.65 1.92 11.19
C SER A 47 -9.46 2.87 10.94
N MET A 48 -9.64 3.83 10.03
CA MET A 48 -8.67 4.89 9.74
C MET A 48 -8.22 5.64 11.03
N ILE A 49 -9.12 5.76 12.02
CA ILE A 49 -8.84 6.39 13.31
C ILE A 49 -7.89 5.54 14.16
N SER A 50 -8.04 4.21 14.17
CA SER A 50 -7.12 3.32 14.91
C SER A 50 -5.69 3.43 14.37
N ILE A 51 -5.56 3.51 13.05
CA ILE A 51 -4.27 3.67 12.38
C ILE A 51 -3.67 5.05 12.64
N MET A 52 -4.50 6.09 12.61
CA MET A 52 -4.11 7.45 12.98
C MET A 52 -3.46 7.50 14.37
N TYR A 53 -4.06 6.83 15.36
CA TYR A 53 -3.50 6.71 16.71
C TYR A 53 -2.23 5.85 16.74
N SER A 54 -2.20 4.74 16.00
CA SER A 54 -1.04 3.83 15.99
C SER A 54 0.22 4.47 15.42
N PHE A 55 0.08 5.35 14.42
CA PHE A 55 1.21 5.99 13.74
C PHE A 55 1.39 7.47 14.14
N CYS A 56 0.54 8.01 15.03
CA CYS A 56 0.57 9.41 15.48
C CYS A 56 0.51 10.45 14.33
N ILE A 57 -0.29 10.18 13.30
CA ILE A 57 -0.41 11.02 12.09
C ILE A 57 -1.74 11.79 12.13
N GLY A 58 -1.84 12.96 11.50
CA GLY A 58 -3.12 13.67 11.38
C GLY A 58 -4.15 12.92 10.51
N LYS A 59 -5.44 13.01 10.87
CA LYS A 59 -6.56 12.33 10.18
C LYS A 59 -6.56 12.51 8.66
N ALA A 60 -6.36 13.74 8.19
CA ALA A 60 -6.34 14.06 6.77
C ALA A 60 -5.15 13.42 6.04
N THR A 61 -3.99 13.42 6.68
CA THR A 61 -2.75 12.85 6.16
C THR A 61 -2.83 11.33 6.08
N VAL A 62 -3.28 10.67 7.15
CA VAL A 62 -3.47 9.20 7.16
C VAL A 62 -4.51 8.77 6.13
N SER A 63 -5.59 9.54 5.97
CA SER A 63 -6.59 9.25 4.94
C SER A 63 -5.99 9.28 3.54
N LYS A 64 -5.33 10.38 3.18
CA LYS A 64 -4.66 10.49 1.88
C LYS A 64 -3.63 9.40 1.65
N LEU A 65 -2.81 9.11 2.66
CA LEU A 65 -1.78 8.09 2.60
C LEU A 65 -2.37 6.70 2.34
N ILE A 66 -3.37 6.28 3.11
CA ILE A 66 -4.01 4.96 2.92
C ILE A 66 -4.67 4.88 1.54
N PHE A 67 -5.35 5.93 1.09
CA PHE A 67 -5.95 5.94 -0.24
C PHE A 67 -4.90 5.82 -1.36
N GLN A 68 -3.83 6.60 -1.31
CA GLN A 68 -2.75 6.54 -2.31
C GLN A 68 -2.03 5.18 -2.30
N CYS A 69 -1.69 4.68 -1.12
CA CYS A 69 -1.11 3.34 -1.00
C CYS A 69 -2.03 2.27 -1.54
N CYS A 70 -3.32 2.32 -1.22
CA CYS A 70 -4.30 1.35 -1.68
C CYS A 70 -4.45 1.37 -3.20
N GLU A 71 -4.44 2.54 -3.83
CA GLU A 71 -4.50 2.69 -5.28
C GLU A 71 -3.28 2.06 -5.96
N VAL A 72 -2.07 2.40 -5.50
CA VAL A 72 -0.81 1.85 -6.03
C VAL A 72 -0.71 0.34 -5.79
N LEU A 73 -1.13 -0.10 -4.62
CA LEU A 73 -1.13 -1.51 -4.24
C LEU A 73 -2.10 -2.30 -5.12
N TRP A 74 -3.30 -1.76 -5.32
CA TRP A 74 -4.31 -2.35 -6.20
C TRP A 74 -3.82 -2.42 -7.64
N ASP A 75 -3.24 -1.35 -8.18
CA ASP A 75 -2.64 -1.33 -9.51
C ASP A 75 -1.53 -2.38 -9.67
N THR A 76 -0.69 -2.54 -8.65
CA THR A 76 0.42 -3.50 -8.65
C THR A 76 -0.08 -4.95 -8.56
N LEU A 77 -1.04 -5.22 -7.69
CA LEU A 77 -1.69 -6.53 -7.57
C LEU A 77 -2.47 -6.88 -8.84
N ASN A 78 -3.23 -5.93 -9.37
CA ASN A 78 -3.99 -6.10 -10.60
C ASN A 78 -3.05 -6.34 -11.77
N THR A 79 -1.92 -5.63 -11.88
CA THR A 79 -0.91 -5.91 -12.91
C THR A 79 -0.37 -7.34 -12.78
N LYS A 80 -0.04 -7.80 -11.57
CA LYS A 80 0.45 -9.18 -11.36
C LYS A 80 -0.61 -10.25 -11.65
N VAL A 81 -1.85 -10.03 -11.24
CA VAL A 81 -2.96 -10.99 -11.39
C VAL A 81 -3.56 -10.96 -12.81
N CYS A 82 -3.79 -9.79 -13.41
CA CYS A 82 -4.25 -9.66 -14.80
C CYS A 82 -3.22 -10.09 -15.83
N ASN A 83 -1.92 -10.11 -15.52
CA ASN A 83 -0.95 -10.68 -16.47
C ASN A 83 -1.26 -12.17 -16.71
N VAL A 84 -1.75 -12.90 -15.71
CA VAL A 84 -2.20 -14.30 -15.87
C VAL A 84 -3.42 -14.40 -16.81
N TYR A 85 -4.37 -13.47 -16.73
CA TYR A 85 -5.55 -13.44 -17.61
C TYR A 85 -5.27 -12.91 -19.02
N SER A 86 -4.29 -12.02 -19.20
CA SER A 86 -3.90 -11.53 -20.53
C SER A 86 -3.17 -12.59 -21.35
N ILE A 87 -2.44 -13.51 -20.71
CA ILE A 87 -1.80 -14.65 -21.37
C ILE A 87 -2.85 -15.69 -21.77
N LEU A 88 -3.88 -15.94 -20.94
CA LEU A 88 -4.99 -16.85 -21.25
C LEU A 88 -5.93 -16.34 -22.34
N CYS A 89 -6.00 -15.02 -22.57
CA CYS A 89 -6.82 -14.43 -23.63
C CYS A 89 -6.05 -14.24 -24.97
N LYS A 90 -4.77 -14.64 -25.01
CA LYS A 90 -3.91 -14.66 -26.20
C LYS A 90 -3.52 -16.07 -26.64
N LEU A 91 -4.06 -17.10 -25.98
CA LEU A 91 -3.94 -18.52 -26.34
C LEU A 91 -5.25 -19.03 -26.95
#